data_AF-A0A6V7HR23-F1
#
_entry.id   AF-A0A6V7HR23-F1
#
_cell.length_a   1.000
_cell.length_b   1.000
_cell.length_c   1.000
_cell.angle_alpha   90.00
_cell.angle_beta   90.00
_cell.angle_gamma   90.00
#
_symmetry.space_group_name_H-M   'P 1'
#
loop_
_entity.id
_entity.type
_entity.pdbx_description
1 polymer ?
#
loop_
_entity_poly.entity_id
_entity_poly.type
_entity_poly.pdbx_seq_one_letter_code
_entity_poly.pdbx_strand_id
1 'polypeptide(L)'
;LGYAIMPLEFAYENSTLGFFFKSWNLYVLTCALLAPILALWLAFLPETPKYLAETGQHTELLKLLQDIYHTNTGNPREQYL
;
A
#
# COMPACT_ATOMS: atom_id res chain seq x y z
N LEU A 1 -2.84 -13.40 -9.55
CA LEU A 1 -1.74 -14.02 -8.77
C LEU A 1 -1.83 -15.55 -8.79
N GLY A 2 -2.94 -16.15 -8.31
CA GLY A 2 -3.08 -17.62 -8.28
C GLY A 2 -2.86 -18.31 -9.63
N TYR A 3 -3.52 -17.85 -10.71
CA TYR A 3 -3.34 -18.41 -12.05
C TYR A 3 -1.91 -18.32 -12.60
N ALA A 4 -1.10 -17.37 -12.12
CA ALA A 4 0.30 -17.23 -12.55
C ALA A 4 1.26 -18.08 -11.72
N ILE A 5 0.94 -18.31 -10.43
CA ILE A 5 1.86 -18.97 -9.48
C ILE A 5 1.57 -20.48 -9.37
N MET A 6 0.31 -20.89 -9.42
CA MET A 6 -0.10 -22.30 -9.29
C MET A 6 0.48 -23.26 -10.35
N PRO A 7 0.63 -22.89 -11.64
CA PRO A 7 1.20 -23.81 -12.64
C PRO A 7 2.73 -23.96 -12.55
N LEU A 8 3.40 -23.24 -11.65
CA LEU A 8 4.84 -23.39 -11.47
C LEU A 8 5.13 -24.74 -10.78
N GLU A 9 5.96 -25.58 -11.38
CA GLU A 9 6.26 -26.92 -10.85
C GLU A 9 7.43 -26.95 -9.84
N PHE A 10 7.80 -25.82 -9.25
CA PHE A 10 8.90 -25.83 -8.28
C PHE A 10 8.48 -26.61 -7.03
N ALA A 11 9.27 -27.63 -6.71
CA ALA A 11 9.20 -28.39 -5.49
C ALA A 11 10.63 -28.47 -4.93
N TYR A 12 10.89 -27.74 -3.86
CA TYR A 12 12.14 -27.83 -3.13
C TYR A 12 11.88 -28.61 -1.86
N GLU A 13 12.39 -29.83 -1.81
CA GLU A 13 12.23 -30.74 -0.68
C GLU A 13 13.63 -31.07 -0.14
N ASN A 14 13.90 -30.73 1.12
CA ASN A 14 15.12 -31.12 1.81
C ASN A 14 14.73 -32.08 2.94
N SER A 15 14.91 -33.38 2.70
CA SER A 15 14.55 -34.46 3.62
C SER A 15 15.38 -34.47 4.91
N THR A 16 16.60 -33.95 4.89
CA THR A 16 17.47 -33.86 6.07
C THR A 16 17.00 -32.79 7.06
N LEU A 17 16.42 -31.70 6.55
CA LEU A 17 15.93 -30.56 7.34
C LEU A 17 14.40 -30.54 7.51
N GLY A 18 13.68 -31.48 6.89
CA GLY A 18 12.21 -31.56 6.94
C GLY A 18 11.48 -30.38 6.26
N PHE A 19 12.16 -29.68 5.34
CA PHE A 19 11.62 -28.49 4.69
C PHE A 19 10.99 -28.83 3.34
N PHE A 20 9.71 -28.47 3.17
CA PHE A 20 8.95 -28.68 1.94
C PHE A 20 8.44 -27.35 1.41
N PHE A 21 8.89 -26.96 0.22
CA PHE A 21 8.48 -25.72 -0.42
C PHE A 21 7.89 -25.99 -1.81
N LYS A 22 6.59 -25.72 -1.97
CA LYS A 22 5.84 -25.94 -3.22
C LYS A 22 5.21 -24.63 -3.73
N SER A 23 4.71 -24.65 -4.97
CA SER A 23 4.02 -23.52 -5.63
C SER A 23 3.00 -22.78 -4.78
N TRP A 24 2.17 -23.53 -4.06
CA TRP A 24 1.16 -22.94 -3.19
C TRP A 24 1.75 -22.17 -1.99
N ASN A 25 2.93 -22.55 -1.47
CA ASN A 25 3.60 -21.81 -0.39
C ASN A 25 4.00 -20.42 -0.86
N LEU A 26 4.54 -20.31 -2.08
CA LEU A 26 4.86 -19.02 -2.67
C LEU A 26 3.61 -18.18 -2.90
N TYR A 27 2.51 -18.80 -3.35
CA TYR A 27 1.24 -18.09 -3.48
C TYR A 27 0.82 -17.48 -2.13
N VAL A 28 0.81 -18.27 -1.06
CA VAL A 28 0.49 -17.79 0.29
C VAL A 28 1.44 -16.68 0.74
N LEU A 29 2.75 -16.83 0.53
CA LEU A 29 3.74 -15.80 0.86
C LEU A 29 3.52 -14.51 0.08
N THR A 30 3.25 -14.59 -1.23
CA THR A 30 2.98 -13.40 -2.04
C THR A 30 1.74 -12.66 -1.57
N CYS A 31 0.66 -13.37 -1.25
CA CYS A 31 -0.55 -12.77 -0.70
C CYS A 31 -0.30 -12.17 0.69
N ALA A 32 0.46 -12.86 1.54
CA ALA A 32 0.81 -12.37 2.86
C ALA A 32 1.69 -11.13 2.79
N LEU A 33 2.57 -11.02 1.79
CA LEU A 33 3.46 -9.86 1.59
C LEU A 33 2.71 -8.62 1.10
N LEU A 34 1.57 -8.78 0.42
CA LEU A 34 0.76 -7.62 0.01
C LEU A 34 0.21 -6.84 1.20
N ALA A 35 -0.15 -7.51 2.30
CA ALA A 35 -0.67 -6.86 3.49
C ALA A 35 0.31 -5.86 4.15
N PRO A 36 1.57 -6.20 4.48
CA PRO A 36 2.52 -5.24 5.02
C PRO A 36 2.91 -4.17 4.00
N ILE A 37 2.94 -4.48 2.69
CA ILE A 37 3.15 -3.44 1.67
C ILE A 37 2.04 -2.41 1.71
N LEU A 38 0.77 -2.84 1.78
CA LEU A 38 -0.38 -1.94 1.91
C LEU A 38 -0.36 -1.18 3.23
N ALA A 39 0.01 -1.82 4.33
CA ALA A 39 0.13 -1.16 5.63
C ALA A 39 1.22 -0.08 5.62
N LEU A 40 2.39 -0.37 5.03
CA LEU A 40 3.44 0.62 4.82
C LEU A 40 2.95 1.76 3.94
N TRP A 41 2.24 1.45 2.85
CA TRP A 41 1.71 2.47 1.95
C TRP A 41 0.70 3.39 2.67
N LEU A 42 -0.22 2.81 3.44
CA LEU A 42 -1.21 3.55 4.20
C LEU A 42 -0.58 4.47 5.26
N ALA A 43 0.55 4.05 5.86
CA ALA A 43 1.28 4.88 6.83
C ALA A 43 1.90 6.15 6.20
N PHE A 44 2.07 6.19 4.88
CA PHE A 44 2.54 7.38 4.15
C PHE A 44 1.39 8.22 3.57
N LEU A 45 0.15 7.73 3.59
CA LEU A 45 -0.99 8.53 3.14
C LEU A 45 -1.32 9.60 4.18
N PRO A 46 -1.58 10.85 3.76
CA PRO A 46 -2.09 11.86 4.68
C PRO A 46 -3.49 11.49 5.15
N GLU A 47 -3.88 12.04 6.30
CA GLU A 47 -5.22 11.89 6.84
C GLU A 47 -6.29 12.40 5.88
N THR A 48 -7.50 11.85 5.98
CA THR A 48 -8.57 12.24 5.06
C THR A 48 -8.99 13.69 5.27
N PRO A 49 -9.27 14.48 4.21
CA PRO A 49 -9.71 15.87 4.36
C PRO A 49 -10.98 15.98 5.21
N LYS A 50 -11.88 14.99 5.10
CA LYS A 50 -13.09 14.92 5.90
C LYS A 50 -12.78 14.82 7.40
N TYR A 51 -11.85 13.95 7.78
CA TYR A 51 -11.44 13.80 9.18
C TYR A 51 -10.81 15.08 9.74
N LEU A 52 -9.92 15.73 8.98
CA LEU A 52 -9.32 17.01 9.39
C LEU A 52 -10.36 18.12 9.53
N ALA A 53 -11.38 18.14 8.67
CA ALA A 53 -12.49 19.09 8.76
C ALA A 53 -13.36 18.86 10.01
N GLU A 54 -13.71 17.61 10.32
CA GLU A 54 -14.55 17.27 11.47
C GLU A 54 -13.82 17.44 12.82
N THR A 55 -12.50 17.23 12.85
CA THR A 55 -11.67 17.42 14.05
C THR A 55 -11.31 18.88 14.33
N GLY A 56 -11.66 19.81 13.43
CA GLY A 56 -11.38 21.24 13.57
C GLY A 56 -9.94 21.64 13.24
N GLN A 57 -9.15 20.75 12.61
CA GLN A 57 -7.76 20.99 12.24
C GLN A 57 -7.63 21.77 10.93
N HIS A 58 -8.16 23.00 10.92
CA HIS A 58 -8.30 23.81 9.71
C HIS A 58 -6.98 24.18 9.03
N THR A 59 -5.89 24.36 9.79
CA THR A 59 -4.57 24.69 9.23
C THR A 59 -3.96 23.52 8.46
N GLU A 60 -4.08 22.30 8.99
CA GLU A 60 -3.62 21.08 8.34
C GLU A 60 -4.50 20.74 7.14
N LEU A 61 -5.82 20.88 7.29
CA LEU A 61 -6.77 20.73 6.18
C LEU A 61 -6.43 21.65 5.01
N LEU A 62 -6.17 22.94 5.27
CA LEU A 62 -5.84 23.90 4.23
C LEU A 62 -4.57 23.52 3.48
N LYS A 63 -3.52 23.09 4.20
CA LYS A 63 -2.27 22.60 3.59
C LYS A 63 -2.51 21.37 2.73
N LEU A 64 -3.27 20.40 3.24
CA LEU A 64 -3.61 19.19 2.49
C LEU A 64 -4.37 19.52 1.19
N LEU A 65 -5.33 20.45 1.25
CA LEU A 65 -6.10 20.86 0.08
C LEU A 65 -5.24 21.63 -0.94
N GLN A 66 -4.31 22.48 -0.48
CA GLN A 66 -3.32 23.13 -1.33
C GLN A 66 -2.42 22.11 -2.03
N ASP A 67 -1.98 21.06 -1.32
CA ASP A 67 -1.14 20.00 -1.88
C ASP A 67 -1.88 19.20 -2.94
N ILE A 68 -3.15 18.86 -2.68
CA ILE A 68 -4.04 18.20 -3.65
C ILE A 68 -4.26 19.10 -4.88
N TYR A 69 -4.51 20.40 -4.68
CA TYR A 69 -4.69 21.36 -5.77
C TYR A 69 -3.44 21.45 -6.65
N HIS A 70 -2.27 21.63 -6.04
CA HIS A 70 -1.00 21.69 -6.76
C HIS A 70 -0.71 20.40 -7.53
N THR A 71 -0.92 19.24 -6.90
CA THR A 71 -0.69 17.94 -7.54
C THR A 71 -1.62 17.70 -8.73
N ASN A 72 -2.87 18.14 -8.65
CA ASN A 72 -3.86 17.94 -9.71
C ASN A 72 -3.73 18.94 -10.87
N THR A 73 -3.35 20.18 -10.58
CA THR A 73 -3.35 21.29 -11.56
C THR A 73 -1.96 21.69 -12.05
N GLY A 74 -0.92 21.42 -11.25
CA GLY A 74 0.43 21.96 -11.45
C GLY A 74 0.59 23.42 -11.03
N ASN A 75 -0.47 24.11 -10.62
CA ASN A 75 -0.43 25.51 -10.24
C ASN A 75 0.15 25.72 -8.82
N PRO A 76 0.72 26.89 -8.51
CA PRO A 76 1.24 27.20 -7.18
C PRO A 76 0.17 27.07 -6.08
N ARG A 77 0.60 26.63 -4.89
CA ARG A 77 -0.29 26.37 -3.74
C ARG A 77 -1.00 27.63 -3.25
N GLU A 78 -0.37 28.79 -3.44
CA GLU A 78 -0.86 30.10 -3.02
C GLU A 78 -2.11 30.53 -3.80
N GLN A 79 -2.33 29.97 -5.00
CA GLN A 79 -3.51 30.25 -5.84
C GLN A 79 -4.74 29.44 -5.42
N TYR A 80 -4.63 28.60 -4.39
CA TYR A 80 -5.76 27.83 -3.87
C TYR A 80 -6.82 28.72 -3.22
N LEU A 81 -6.42 29.86 -2.64
CA LEU A 81 -7.31 30.81 -1.96
C LEU A 81 -7.63 32.02 -2.85
#